data_AF-A0A430J7M9-F1
#
_entry.id   AF-A0A430J7M9-F1
#
_cell.length_a   1.000
_cell.length_b   1.000
_cell.length_c   1.000
_cell.angle_alpha   90.00
_cell.angle_beta   90.00
_cell.angle_gamma   90.00
#
_symmetry.space_group_name_H-M   'P 1'
#
loop_
_entity.id
_entity.type
_entity.pdbx_description
1 polymer ?
#
loop_
_entity_poly.entity_id
_entity_poly.type
_entity_poly.pdbx_seq_one_letter_code
_entity_poly.pdbx_strand_id
1 'polypeptide(L)' 'MLRRLWDVLIAVLRGGDYMVTVYVTLIVKGYKTFAQVPVNLQPDVKTELAALDLGTDGKPLAPVA' A
#
# COMPACT_ATOMS: atom_id res chain seq x y z
N MET A 1 -23.41 -12.23 -17.81
CA MET A 1 -23.08 -12.79 -16.48
C MET A 1 -21.61 -13.15 -16.33
N LEU A 2 -20.95 -13.77 -17.32
CA LEU A 2 -19.52 -14.14 -17.26
C LEU A 2 -18.53 -12.99 -16.98
N ARG A 3 -18.77 -11.79 -17.53
CA ARG A 3 -17.89 -10.62 -17.36
C ARG A 3 -17.79 -10.15 -15.90
N ARG A 4 -18.90 -10.19 -15.15
CA ARG A 4 -18.92 -9.83 -13.73
C ARG A 4 -18.23 -10.85 -12.83
N LEU A 5 -18.28 -12.13 -13.21
CA LEU A 5 -17.57 -13.19 -12.49
C LEU A 5 -16.05 -13.01 -12.61
N TRP A 6 -15.60 -12.58 -13.80
CA TRP A 6 -14.20 -12.33 -14.09
C TRP A 6 -13.65 -11.12 -13.31
N ASP A 7 -14.42 -10.04 -13.23
CA ASP A 7 -14.06 -8.84 -12.46
C ASP A 7 -13.90 -9.16 -10.95
N VAL A 8 -14.81 -9.97 -10.39
CA VAL A 8 -14.75 -10.42 -8.99
C VAL A 8 -13.54 -11.33 -8.75
N LEU A 9 -13.26 -12.25 -9.67
CA LEU A 9 -12.09 -13.14 -9.56
C LEU A 9 -10.78 -12.34 -9.56
N ILE A 10 -10.65 -11.33 -10.44
CA ILE A 10 -9.49 -10.43 -10.50
C ILE A 10 -9.37 -9.60 -9.22
N ALA A 11 -10.48 -9.12 -8.66
CA ALA A 11 -10.48 -8.35 -7.41
C ALA A 11 -10.00 -9.17 -6.21
N VAL A 12 -10.41 -10.44 -6.11
CA VAL A 12 -9.97 -11.37 -5.06
C VAL A 12 -8.49 -11.73 -5.23
N LEU A 13 -8.04 -12.01 -6.46
CA LEU A 13 -6.64 -12.36 -6.74
C LEU A 13 -5.67 -11.18 -6.61
N ARG A 14 -6.13 -9.95 -6.84
CA ARG A 14 -5.35 -8.72 -6.59
C ARG A 14 -5.25 -8.35 -5.10
N GLY A 15 -5.95 -9.08 -4.24
CA GLY A 15 -5.89 -8.86 -2.79
C GLY A 15 -6.68 -7.65 -2.30
N GLY A 16 -7.63 -7.11 -3.10
CA GLY A 16 -8.47 -5.96 -2.73
C GLY A 16 -7.72 -4.72 -2.24
N ASP A 17 -8.45 -3.69 -1.81
CA ASP A 17 -7.92 -2.45 -1.23
C ASP A 17 -6.99 -2.69 -0.01
N TYR A 18 -7.07 -3.88 0.60
CA TYR A 18 -6.27 -4.29 1.76
C TYR A 18 -4.77 -4.43 1.49
N MET A 19 -4.34 -4.63 0.24
CA MET A 19 -2.92 -4.82 -0.05
C MET A 19 -2.10 -3.56 0.25
N VAL A 20 -2.67 -2.37 0.03
CA VAL A 20 -2.04 -1.10 0.40
C VAL A 20 -1.79 -1.05 1.91
N THR A 21 -2.81 -1.32 2.71
CA THR A 21 -2.73 -1.35 4.19
C THR A 21 -1.71 -2.37 4.68
N VAL A 22 -1.64 -3.56 4.06
CA VAL A 22 -0.65 -4.59 4.41
C VAL A 22 0.76 -4.07 4.15
N TYR A 23 1.05 -3.51 2.97
CA TYR A 23 2.37 -2.98 2.67
C TYR A 23 2.77 -1.82 3.57
N VAL A 24 1.84 -0.89 3.86
CA VAL A 24 2.05 0.19 4.83
C VAL A 24 2.46 -0.39 6.19
N THR A 25 1.71 -1.37 6.70
CA THR A 25 2.01 -2.01 7.99
C THR A 25 3.38 -2.70 7.98
N LEU A 26 3.72 -3.41 6.89
CA LEU A 26 5.01 -4.09 6.75
C LEU A 26 6.18 -3.09 6.68
N ILE A 27 5.98 -1.92 6.05
CA ILE A 27 6.99 -0.84 5.99
C ILE A 27 7.17 -0.22 7.38
N VAL A 28 6.09 0.11 8.08
CA VAL A 28 6.14 0.65 9.45
C VAL A 28 6.85 -0.31 10.41
N LYS A 29 6.66 -1.63 10.25
CA LYS A 29 7.36 -2.65 11.04
C LYS A 29 8.79 -2.93 10.57
N GLY A 30 9.22 -2.40 9.42
CA GLY A 30 10.53 -2.64 8.84
C GLY A 30 10.71 -4.02 8.20
N TYR A 31 9.63 -4.78 7.99
CA TYR A 31 9.67 -6.08 7.29
C TYR A 31 9.81 -5.93 5.78
N LYS A 32 9.40 -4.79 5.23
CA LYS A 32 9.51 -4.43 3.81
C LYS A 32 10.02 -3.01 3.65
N THR A 33 10.69 -2.72 2.55
CA THR A 33 10.99 -1.35 2.11
C THR A 33 10.01 -0.92 1.02
N PHE A 34 9.83 0.40 0.83
CA PHE A 34 8.96 0.94 -0.21
C PHE A 34 9.34 0.44 -1.62
N ALA A 35 10.62 0.21 -1.90
CA ALA A 35 11.09 -0.35 -3.17
C ALA A 35 10.62 -1.80 -3.43
N GLN A 36 10.20 -2.52 -2.39
CA GLN A 36 9.66 -3.88 -2.49
C GLN A 36 8.13 -3.90 -2.69
N VAL A 37 7.48 -2.74 -2.73
CA VAL A 37 6.06 -2.60 -3.04
C VAL A 37 5.88 -2.72 -4.56
N PRO A 38 4.90 -3.50 -5.06
CA PRO A 38 4.56 -3.55 -6.47
C PRO A 38 4.34 -2.15 -7.06
N VAL A 39 4.90 -1.88 -8.23
CA VAL A 39 4.90 -0.53 -8.84
C VAL A 39 3.50 0.07 -8.96
N ASN A 40 2.50 -0.76 -9.26
CA ASN A 40 1.11 -0.33 -9.36
C ASN A 40 0.47 0.08 -8.02
N LEU A 41 1.04 -0.31 -6.88
CA LEU A 41 0.54 0.01 -5.54
C LEU A 41 1.36 1.11 -4.84
N GLN A 42 2.56 1.43 -5.35
CA GLN A 42 3.43 2.45 -4.77
C GLN A 42 2.77 3.83 -4.59
N PRO A 43 1.98 4.34 -5.56
CA PRO A 43 1.29 5.63 -5.39
C PRO A 43 0.32 5.62 -4.21
N ASP A 44 -0.45 4.54 -4.06
CA ASP A 44 -1.45 4.40 -3.00
C ASP A 44 -0.78 4.20 -1.65
N VAL A 45 0.26 3.37 -1.57
CA VAL A 45 1.05 3.16 -0.33
C VAL A 45 1.72 4.45 0.12
N LYS A 46 2.24 5.27 -0.82
CA LYS A 46 2.84 6.57 -0.49
C LYS A 46 1.80 7.54 0.05
N THR A 47 0.60 7.55 -0.54
CA THR A 47 -0.52 8.39 -0.11
C THR A 47 -0.97 8.02 1.30
N GLU A 48 -1.12 6.72 1.58
CA GLU A 48 -1.52 6.22 2.89
C GLU A 48 -0.45 6.50 3.97
N LEU A 49 0.84 6.29 3.67
CA LEU A 49 1.92 6.65 4.59
C LEU A 49 1.92 8.15 4.90
N ALA A 50 1.73 9.00 3.89
CA ALA A 50 1.66 10.45 4.09
C ALA A 50 0.43 10.87 4.91
N ALA A 51 -0.71 10.20 4.74
CA ALA A 51 -1.91 10.43 5.56
C ALA A 51 -1.71 10.05 7.03
N LEU A 52 -0.72 9.21 7.34
CA LEU A 52 -0.28 8.85 8.69
C LEU A 52 0.88 9.73 9.20
N ASP A 53 1.23 10.80 8.50
CA ASP A 53 2.40 11.64 8.76
C ASP A 53 3.74 10.87 8.73
N LEU A 54 3.81 9.83 7.89
CA LEU A 54 4.99 8.98 7.73
C LEU A 54 5.66 9.17 6.36
N GLY A 55 6.98 9.03 6.35
CA GLY A 55 7.79 8.89 5.14
C GLY A 55 7.69 7.49 4.52
N THR A 56 8.26 7.34 3.32
CA THR A 56 8.34 6.04 2.63
C THR A 56 9.22 5.01 3.36
N ASP A 57 9.99 5.45 4.35
CA ASP A 57 10.77 4.61 5.26
C ASP A 57 9.96 4.14 6.49
N GLY A 58 8.68 4.51 6.57
CA GLY A 58 7.79 4.15 7.68
C GLY A 58 8.02 4.95 8.96
N LYS A 59 8.82 6.03 8.90
CA LYS A 59 9.13 6.90 10.05
C LYS A 59 8.35 8.21 9.99
N PRO A 60 8.13 8.89 11.14
CA PRO A 60 7.52 10.21 11.14
C PRO A 60 8.25 11.17 10.21
N LEU A 61 7.48 11.91 9.43
CA LEU A 61 8.01 13.07 8.72
C LEU A 61 8.58 14.03 9.78
N ALA A 62 9.80 14.53 9.53
CA ALA A 62 10.41 15.47 10.46
C ALA A 62 9.45 16.65 10.70
N PRO A 63 9.32 17.16 11.94
CA PRO A 63 8.54 18.35 12.18
C PRO A 63 9.07 19.45 11.27
N VAL A 64 8.19 20.06 10.48
CA VAL A 64 8.54 21.28 9.75
C VAL A 64 8.85 22.33 10.80
N ALA A 65 10.13 22.64 10.97
CA ALA A 65 10.62 23.67 11.88
C ALA A 65 10.24 25.07 11.39
#